data_AF-A0A2W4J252-F1
#
_entry.id   AF-A0A2W4J252-F1
#
_cell.length_a   1.000
_cell.length_b   1.000
_cell.length_c   1.000
_cell.angle_alpha   90.00
_cell.angle_beta   90.00
_cell.angle_gamma   90.00
#
_symmetry.space_group_name_H-M   'P 1'
#
loop_
_entity.id
_entity.type
_entity.pdbx_description
1 polymer ?
#
loop_
_entity_poly.entity_id
_entity_poly.type
_entity_poly.pdbx_seq_one_letter_code
_entity_poly.pdbx_strand_id
1 'polypeptide(L)'
;PRGLPMRPLALLNLVGAGVAHHVGRTLHDAFPDRFGASETLRRIAEAGKPVMVDDEINPELLALLPSGGTPLTADEIRQRALDALAEEIRLMLDEGVVAEPQDIDLCMILGAGWPFHLGGITPYLDRTGTAEKVTGKRFLPRGVASLPA
;
A
#
# COMPACT_ATOMS: atom_id res chain seq x y z
N PRO A 1 -11.87 -9.74 2.27
CA PRO A 1 -11.12 -8.65 2.95
C PRO A 1 -10.28 -9.23 4.11
N ARG A 2 -8.94 -9.09 4.09
CA ARG A 2 -8.04 -9.72 5.08
C ARG A 2 -7.99 -9.02 6.45
N GLY A 3 -9.11 -8.41 6.85
CA GLY A 3 -9.27 -7.73 8.13
C GLY A 3 -8.79 -6.28 8.18
N LEU A 4 -8.45 -5.66 7.04
CA LEU A 4 -8.25 -4.20 6.99
C LEU A 4 -9.58 -3.49 7.30
N PRO A 5 -9.54 -2.33 7.98
CA PRO A 5 -10.75 -1.63 8.43
C PRO A 5 -11.62 -1.14 7.28
N MET A 6 -11.04 -0.93 6.09
CA MET A 6 -11.76 -0.50 4.90
C MET A 6 -11.09 -0.94 3.60
N ARG A 7 -11.87 -0.90 2.51
CA ARG A 7 -11.38 -1.19 1.15
C ARG A 7 -10.55 -0.01 0.62
N PRO A 8 -9.55 -0.23 -0.25
CA PRO A 8 -8.68 0.85 -0.75
C PRO A 8 -9.43 2.04 -1.37
N LEU A 9 -10.49 1.80 -2.16
CA LEU A 9 -11.27 2.89 -2.76
C LEU A 9 -12.13 3.64 -1.75
N ALA A 10 -12.63 2.96 -0.70
CA ALA A 10 -13.33 3.62 0.39
C ALA A 10 -12.36 4.49 1.22
N LEU A 11 -11.13 4.02 1.46
CA LEU A 11 -10.08 4.80 2.09
C LEU A 11 -9.73 6.05 1.25
N LEU A 12 -9.57 5.89 -0.06
CA LEU A 12 -9.30 7.01 -0.97
C LEU A 12 -10.46 8.01 -0.97
N ASN A 13 -11.71 7.55 -0.92
CA ASN A 13 -12.87 8.42 -0.82
C ASN A 13 -12.91 9.19 0.51
N LEU A 14 -12.56 8.53 1.62
CA LEU A 14 -12.54 9.14 2.95
C LEU A 14 -11.43 10.19 3.10
N VAL A 15 -10.21 9.86 2.65
CA VAL A 15 -9.05 10.77 2.71
C VAL A 15 -9.16 11.89 1.67
N GLY A 16 -9.71 11.58 0.51
CA GLY A 16 -9.89 12.51 -0.61
C GLY A 16 -8.80 12.38 -1.68
N ALA A 17 -9.23 12.36 -2.95
CA ALA A 17 -8.33 12.24 -4.09
C ALA A 17 -7.34 13.41 -4.22
N GLY A 18 -7.73 14.62 -3.80
CA GLY A 18 -6.83 15.78 -3.77
C GLY A 18 -5.65 15.60 -2.81
N VAL A 19 -5.90 15.08 -1.60
CA VAL A 19 -4.85 14.77 -0.61
C VAL A 19 -3.96 13.65 -1.13
N ALA A 20 -4.55 12.59 -1.69
CA ALA A 20 -3.78 11.48 -2.27
C ALA A 20 -2.89 11.94 -3.44
N HIS A 21 -3.40 12.81 -4.31
CA HIS A 21 -2.61 13.38 -5.40
C HIS A 21 -1.46 14.24 -4.87
N HIS A 22 -1.73 15.10 -3.88
CA HIS A 22 -0.73 15.96 -3.27
C HIS A 22 0.40 15.16 -2.62
N VAL A 23 0.07 14.18 -1.76
CA VAL A 23 1.06 13.31 -1.12
C VAL A 23 1.85 12.51 -2.17
N GLY A 24 1.17 11.99 -3.19
CA GLY A 24 1.83 11.28 -4.28
C GLY A 24 2.83 12.15 -5.04
N ARG A 25 2.53 13.44 -5.26
CA ARG A 25 3.47 14.40 -5.85
C ARG A 25 4.65 14.69 -4.94
N THR A 26 4.42 14.92 -3.65
CA THR A 26 5.49 15.14 -2.67
C THR A 26 6.45 13.94 -2.62
N LEU A 27 5.93 12.71 -2.63
CA LEU A 27 6.73 11.49 -2.66
C LEU A 27 7.47 11.32 -3.99
N HIS A 28 6.84 11.62 -5.13
CA HIS A 28 7.49 11.58 -6.43
C HIS A 28 8.63 12.61 -6.54
N ASP A 29 8.44 13.82 -6.01
CA ASP A 29 9.46 14.87 -6.05
C ASP A 29 10.68 14.50 -5.17
N ALA A 30 10.47 13.78 -4.06
CA ALA A 30 11.54 13.31 -3.18
C ALA A 30 12.20 12.01 -3.69
N PHE A 31 11.42 11.09 -4.27
CA PHE A 31 11.85 9.73 -4.64
C PHE A 31 11.31 9.34 -6.02
N PRO A 32 11.75 10.02 -7.09
CA PRO A 32 11.16 9.89 -8.44
C PRO A 32 11.32 8.49 -9.05
N ASP A 33 12.35 7.75 -8.63
CA ASP A 33 12.65 6.41 -9.15
C ASP A 33 11.67 5.34 -8.64
N ARG A 34 11.01 5.58 -7.49
CA ARG A 34 10.15 4.58 -6.81
C ARG A 34 8.69 5.00 -6.75
N PHE A 35 8.41 6.30 -6.63
CA PHE A 35 7.05 6.83 -6.59
C PHE A 35 6.68 7.48 -7.91
N GLY A 36 5.76 6.89 -8.66
CA GLY A 36 5.31 7.43 -9.94
C GLY A 36 4.26 8.53 -9.80
N ALA A 37 4.35 9.57 -10.63
CA ALA A 37 3.29 10.57 -10.76
C ALA A 37 2.11 10.03 -11.58
N SER A 38 0.92 9.96 -10.96
CA SER A 38 -0.30 9.47 -11.63
C SER A 38 -1.12 10.61 -12.24
N GLU A 39 -1.12 10.68 -13.56
CA GLU A 39 -1.95 11.60 -14.34
C GLU A 39 -3.46 11.33 -14.13
N THR A 40 -3.85 10.06 -14.02
CA THR A 40 -5.23 9.68 -13.71
C THR A 40 -5.68 10.23 -12.35
N LEU A 41 -4.82 10.10 -11.33
CA LEU A 41 -5.13 10.62 -9.99
C LEU A 41 -5.22 12.15 -9.98
N ARG A 42 -4.39 12.84 -10.78
CA ARG A 42 -4.49 14.30 -10.99
C ARG A 42 -5.86 14.69 -11.53
N ARG A 43 -6.33 14.03 -12.61
CA ARG A 43 -7.64 14.30 -13.22
C ARG A 43 -8.79 14.04 -12.25
N ILE A 44 -8.71 12.94 -11.48
CA ILE A 44 -9.72 12.62 -10.46
C ILE A 44 -9.74 13.70 -9.36
N ALA A 45 -8.57 14.17 -8.90
CA ALA A 45 -8.47 15.24 -7.92
C ALA A 45 -9.08 16.56 -8.43
N GLU A 46 -8.78 16.94 -9.69
CA GLU A 46 -9.29 18.15 -10.32
C GLU A 46 -10.79 18.12 -10.59
N ALA A 47 -11.36 16.92 -10.78
CA ALA A 47 -12.80 16.76 -10.93
C ALA A 47 -13.58 17.18 -9.67
N GLY A 48 -12.95 17.19 -8.48
CA GLY A 48 -13.55 17.64 -7.23
C GLY A 48 -14.77 16.83 -6.78
N LYS A 49 -14.93 15.61 -7.31
CA LYS A 49 -16.08 14.74 -7.09
C LYS A 49 -15.72 13.60 -6.13
N PRO A 50 -16.69 13.06 -5.37
CA PRO A 50 -16.44 11.89 -4.53
C PRO A 50 -16.04 10.70 -5.40
N VAL A 51 -15.08 9.92 -4.90
CA VAL A 51 -14.59 8.69 -5.56
C VAL A 51 -15.67 7.62 -5.59
N MET A 52 -16.49 7.58 -4.55
CA MET A 52 -17.57 6.62 -4.37
C MET A 52 -18.91 7.31 -4.14
N VAL A 53 -19.99 6.78 -4.72
CA VAL A 53 -21.39 7.19 -4.50
C VAL A 53 -22.20 5.93 -4.25
N ASP A 54 -22.98 5.88 -3.18
CA ASP A 54 -23.79 4.70 -2.79
C ASP A 54 -22.99 3.38 -2.76
N ASP A 55 -21.77 3.41 -2.21
CA ASP A 55 -20.81 2.29 -2.16
C ASP A 55 -20.30 1.76 -3.51
N GLU A 56 -20.64 2.43 -4.62
CA GLU A 56 -20.13 2.16 -5.96
C GLU A 56 -19.15 3.24 -6.44
N ILE A 57 -18.32 2.92 -7.42
CA ILE A 57 -17.39 3.90 -8.01
C ILE A 57 -18.22 4.95 -8.75
N ASN A 58 -17.92 6.22 -8.52
CA ASN A 58 -18.62 7.31 -9.19
C ASN A 58 -18.50 7.18 -10.73
N PRO A 59 -19.62 6.99 -11.46
CA PRO A 59 -19.61 6.80 -12.91
C PRO A 59 -18.95 7.94 -13.68
N GLU A 60 -19.02 9.17 -13.15
CA GLU A 60 -18.42 10.35 -13.77
C GLU A 60 -16.89 10.32 -13.73
N LEU A 61 -16.31 9.61 -12.76
CA LEU A 61 -14.86 9.42 -12.65
C LEU A 61 -14.38 8.23 -13.49
N LEU A 62 -15.23 7.24 -13.76
CA LEU A 62 -14.88 6.13 -14.64
C LEU A 62 -14.49 6.62 -16.05
N ALA A 63 -15.16 7.68 -16.54
CA ALA A 63 -14.83 8.31 -17.81
C ALA A 63 -13.44 8.96 -17.86
N LEU A 64 -12.82 9.22 -16.70
CA LEU A 64 -11.47 9.79 -16.60
C LEU A 64 -10.37 8.72 -16.59
N LEU A 65 -10.74 7.46 -16.41
CA LEU A 65 -9.79 6.35 -16.42
C LEU A 65 -9.28 6.11 -17.85
N PRO A 66 -7.98 5.81 -18.01
CA PRO A 66 -7.44 5.47 -19.32
C PRO A 66 -8.16 4.23 -19.87
N SER A 67 -8.48 4.26 -21.16
CA SER A 67 -9.05 3.13 -21.87
C SER A 67 -7.93 2.18 -22.33
N GLY A 68 -8.13 0.87 -22.13
CA GLY A 68 -7.19 -0.16 -22.55
C GLY A 68 -6.20 -0.60 -21.46
N GLY A 69 -5.62 -1.79 -21.64
CA GLY A 69 -4.72 -2.44 -20.71
C GLY A 69 -5.15 -3.87 -20.38
N THR A 70 -4.20 -4.68 -19.91
CA THR A 70 -4.50 -6.02 -19.39
C THR A 70 -4.94 -5.87 -17.94
N PRO A 71 -6.17 -6.26 -17.59
CA PRO A 71 -6.63 -6.17 -16.21
C PRO A 71 -5.78 -7.10 -15.33
N LEU A 72 -5.28 -6.55 -14.22
CA LEU A 72 -4.65 -7.37 -13.19
C LEU A 72 -5.74 -8.13 -12.42
N THR A 73 -5.43 -9.37 -12.09
CA THR A 73 -6.21 -10.16 -11.15
C THR A 73 -6.13 -9.56 -9.74
N ALA A 74 -7.10 -9.91 -8.88
CA ALA A 74 -7.09 -9.46 -7.49
C ALA A 74 -5.79 -9.87 -6.76
N ASP A 75 -5.24 -11.04 -7.09
CA ASP A 75 -4.01 -11.54 -6.50
C ASP A 75 -2.77 -10.79 -6.99
N GLU A 76 -2.71 -10.42 -8.27
CA GLU A 76 -1.62 -9.60 -8.81
C GLU A 76 -1.62 -8.19 -8.22
N ILE A 77 -2.78 -7.54 -8.13
CA ILE A 77 -2.92 -6.23 -7.48
C ILE A 77 -2.43 -6.31 -6.04
N ARG A 78 -2.87 -7.35 -5.33
CA ARG A 78 -2.53 -7.59 -3.94
C ARG A 78 -1.04 -7.88 -3.78
N GLN A 79 -0.44 -8.69 -4.64
CA GLN A 79 0.98 -9.00 -4.57
C GLN A 79 1.81 -7.76 -4.86
N ARG A 80 1.44 -6.96 -5.87
CA ARG A 80 2.12 -5.70 -6.18
C ARG A 80 2.12 -4.73 -4.99
N ALA A 81 1.01 -4.63 -4.28
CA ALA A 81 0.94 -3.79 -3.07
C ALA A 81 1.84 -4.33 -1.95
N LEU A 82 1.87 -5.64 -1.73
CA LEU A 82 2.76 -6.25 -0.73
C LEU A 82 4.23 -6.14 -1.11
N ASP A 83 4.56 -6.28 -2.40
CA ASP A 83 5.93 -6.14 -2.91
C ASP A 83 6.43 -4.71 -2.65
N ALA A 84 5.64 -3.69 -3.00
CA ALA A 84 5.98 -2.29 -2.75
C ALA A 84 6.11 -1.97 -1.25
N LEU A 85 5.22 -2.51 -0.39
CA LEU A 85 5.34 -2.35 1.05
C LEU A 85 6.62 -3.00 1.59
N ALA A 86 6.99 -4.19 1.12
CA ALA A 86 8.21 -4.85 1.55
C ALA A 86 9.46 -4.06 1.15
N GLU A 87 9.49 -3.52 -0.06
CA GLU A 87 10.59 -2.68 -0.55
C GLU A 87 10.75 -1.42 0.31
N GLU A 88 9.69 -0.64 0.52
CA GLU A 88 9.75 0.60 1.30
C GLU A 88 10.09 0.34 2.78
N ILE A 89 9.59 -0.74 3.39
CA ILE A 89 9.96 -1.15 4.76
C ILE A 89 11.46 -1.45 4.84
N ARG A 90 12.02 -2.16 3.85
CA ARG A 90 13.46 -2.46 3.81
C ARG A 90 14.28 -1.19 3.71
N LEU A 91 13.88 -0.27 2.83
CA LEU A 91 14.56 1.00 2.64
C LEU A 91 14.55 1.85 3.90
N MET A 92 13.40 1.97 4.57
CA MET A 92 13.29 2.69 5.86
C MET A 92 14.22 2.11 6.93
N LEU A 93 14.40 0.79 6.98
CA LEU A 93 15.33 0.12 7.89
C LEU A 93 16.79 0.37 7.50
N ASP A 94 17.12 0.22 6.23
CA ASP A 94 18.50 0.33 5.73
C ASP A 94 18.99 1.80 5.78
N GLU A 95 18.08 2.77 5.59
CA GLU A 95 18.35 4.21 5.71
C GLU A 95 18.31 4.70 7.19
N GLY A 96 17.89 3.85 8.13
CA GLY A 96 17.81 4.18 9.56
C GLY A 96 16.68 5.15 9.92
N VAL A 97 15.62 5.22 9.11
CA VAL A 97 14.39 5.98 9.42
C VAL A 97 13.68 5.42 10.64
N VAL A 98 13.77 4.10 10.83
CA VAL A 98 13.34 3.37 12.02
C VAL A 98 14.48 2.51 12.54
N ALA A 99 14.46 2.16 13.83
CA ALA A 99 15.52 1.35 14.43
C ALA A 99 15.32 -0.14 14.17
N GLU A 100 14.07 -0.60 14.20
CA GLU A 100 13.76 -2.03 14.05
C GLU A 100 12.41 -2.29 13.35
N PRO A 101 12.20 -3.50 12.76
CA PRO A 101 10.94 -3.86 12.11
C PRO A 101 9.69 -3.65 12.97
N GLN A 102 9.83 -3.80 14.29
CA GLN A 102 8.76 -3.67 15.27
C GLN A 102 8.23 -2.24 15.36
N ASP A 103 9.07 -1.22 15.09
CA ASP A 103 8.62 0.17 15.03
C ASP A 103 7.60 0.36 13.89
N ILE A 104 7.89 -0.22 12.72
CA ILE A 104 7.00 -0.23 11.56
C ILE A 104 5.72 -1.00 11.87
N ASP A 105 5.84 -2.18 12.48
CA ASP A 105 4.67 -3.00 12.84
C ASP A 105 3.72 -2.25 13.79
N LEU A 106 4.27 -1.57 14.80
CA LEU A 106 3.51 -0.76 15.73
C LEU A 106 2.80 0.39 15.01
N CYS A 107 3.50 1.14 14.17
CA CYS A 107 2.93 2.23 13.37
C CYS A 107 1.84 1.74 12.40
N MET A 108 2.03 0.57 11.78
CA MET A 108 1.05 0.01 10.86
C MET A 108 -0.21 -0.46 11.58
N ILE A 109 -0.08 -1.05 12.76
CA ILE A 109 -1.24 -1.48 13.57
C ILE A 109 -2.01 -0.27 14.10
N LEU A 110 -1.32 0.69 14.71
CA LEU A 110 -1.97 1.83 15.39
C LEU A 110 -2.39 2.95 14.44
N GLY A 111 -1.65 3.15 13.35
CA GLY A 111 -1.87 4.24 12.38
C GLY A 111 -2.60 3.77 11.13
N ALA A 112 -2.05 2.81 10.40
CA ALA A 112 -2.60 2.36 9.12
C ALA A 112 -3.73 1.31 9.26
N GLY A 113 -4.04 0.87 10.49
CA GLY A 113 -5.07 -0.11 10.77
C GLY A 113 -4.73 -1.52 10.27
N TRP A 114 -3.44 -1.90 10.29
CA TRP A 114 -3.03 -3.24 9.92
C TRP A 114 -3.67 -4.28 10.85
N PRO A 115 -4.16 -5.43 10.32
CA PRO A 115 -4.95 -6.36 11.11
C PRO A 115 -4.11 -7.01 12.22
N PHE A 116 -4.46 -6.75 13.49
CA PHE A 116 -3.71 -7.22 14.65
C PHE A 116 -3.49 -8.74 14.67
N HIS A 117 -4.48 -9.52 14.23
CA HIS A 117 -4.40 -10.98 14.17
C HIS A 117 -3.33 -11.52 13.19
N LEU A 118 -2.75 -10.66 12.35
CA LEU A 118 -1.61 -11.01 11.49
C LEU A 118 -0.26 -10.75 12.18
N GLY A 119 -0.26 -10.18 13.40
CA GLY A 119 0.93 -9.97 14.23
C GLY A 119 1.83 -8.79 13.82
N GLY A 120 1.47 -8.04 12.79
CA GLY A 120 2.30 -7.01 12.16
C GLY A 120 2.40 -7.21 10.65
N ILE A 121 2.90 -6.20 9.93
CA ILE A 121 3.15 -6.31 8.49
C ILE A 121 4.44 -7.10 8.22
N THR A 122 5.50 -6.91 9.00
CA THR A 122 6.79 -7.57 8.77
C THR A 122 6.72 -9.09 9.03
N PRO A 123 6.04 -9.60 10.08
CA PRO A 123 5.78 -11.03 10.22
C PRO A 123 4.95 -11.60 9.08
N TYR A 124 3.98 -10.83 8.56
CA TYR A 124 3.13 -11.26 7.46
C TYR A 124 3.91 -11.36 6.15
N LEU A 125 4.74 -10.37 5.83
CA LEU A 125 5.60 -10.38 4.64
C LEU A 125 6.63 -11.51 4.69
N ASP A 126 7.15 -11.82 5.88
CA ASP A 126 8.03 -12.96 6.09
C ASP A 126 7.30 -14.31 5.89
N ARG A 127 6.10 -14.51 6.47
CA ARG A 127 5.34 -15.76 6.33
C ARG A 127 4.83 -16.01 4.91
N THR A 128 4.57 -14.94 4.16
CA THR A 128 4.14 -15.05 2.76
C THR A 128 5.30 -15.22 1.78
N GLY A 129 6.55 -15.15 2.25
CA GLY A 129 7.75 -15.18 1.42
C GLY A 129 7.99 -13.90 0.61
N THR A 130 7.15 -12.87 0.78
CA THR A 130 7.28 -11.60 0.06
C THR A 130 8.57 -10.87 0.45
N ALA A 131 8.93 -10.89 1.74
CA ALA A 131 10.13 -10.23 2.23
C ALA A 131 11.41 -10.80 1.57
N GLU A 132 11.55 -12.13 1.52
CA GLU A 132 12.70 -12.79 0.90
C GLU A 132 12.69 -12.60 -0.62
N LYS A 133 11.52 -12.71 -1.27
CA LYS A 133 11.38 -12.52 -2.72
C LYS A 133 11.82 -11.12 -3.17
N VAL A 134 11.41 -10.09 -2.44
CA VAL A 134 11.60 -8.68 -2.86
C VAL A 134 12.92 -8.11 -2.33
N THR A 135 13.27 -8.44 -1.08
CA THR A 135 14.39 -7.78 -0.38
C THR A 135 15.60 -8.71 -0.18
N GLY A 136 15.51 -9.96 -0.63
CA GLY A 136 16.57 -10.97 -0.52
C GLY A 136 16.74 -11.58 0.88
N LYS A 137 16.06 -11.06 1.91
CA LYS A 137 16.14 -11.56 3.29
C LYS A 137 14.86 -11.29 4.08
N ARG A 138 14.63 -12.06 5.14
CA ARG A 138 13.54 -11.82 6.10
C ARG A 138 13.74 -10.51 6.87
N PHE A 139 12.65 -9.97 7.41
CA PHE A 139 12.71 -8.89 8.40
C PHE A 139 13.07 -9.44 9.78
N LEU A 140 12.53 -10.60 10.15
CA LEU A 140 12.69 -11.19 11.46
C LEU A 140 13.63 -12.41 11.42
N PRO A 141 14.31 -12.72 12.54
CA PRO A 141 15.07 -13.96 12.67
C PRO A 141 14.20 -15.21 12.40
N ARG A 142 14.81 -16.27 11.89
CA ARG A 142 14.13 -17.56 11.74
C ARG A 142 13.69 -18.08 13.10
N GLY A 143 12.49 -18.66 13.17
CA GLY A 143 11.84 -19.07 14.41
C GLY A 143 10.95 -17.99 15.03
N VAL A 144 11.15 -16.72 14.68
CA VAL A 144 10.23 -15.64 15.06
C VAL A 144 9.14 -15.52 14.01
N ALA A 145 7.88 -15.67 14.45
CA ALA A 145 6.68 -15.63 13.62
C ALA A 145 6.76 -16.48 12.34
N SER A 146 7.51 -17.59 12.40
CA SER A 146 7.66 -18.54 11.30
C SER A 146 6.48 -19.52 11.28
N LEU A 147 6.12 -20.03 10.10
CA LEU A 147 5.16 -21.14 10.03
C LEU A 147 5.85 -22.43 10.54
N PRO A 148 5.10 -23.35 11.17
CA PRO A 148 5.60 -24.68 11.47
C PRO A 148 6.08 -25.37 10.18
N ALA A 149 7.13 -26.18 10.31
CA ALA A 149 7.65 -27.02 9.22
C ALA A 149 6.67 -28.14 8.86
#